data_AF-W8TIP9-F1
#
_entry.id   AF-W8TIP9-F1
#
_cell.length_a   1.000
_cell.length_b   1.000
_cell.length_c   1.000
_cell.angle_alpha   90.00
_cell.angle_beta   90.00
_cell.angle_gamma   90.00
#
_symmetry.space_group_name_H-M   'P 1'
#
loop_
_entity.id
_entity.type
_entity.pdbx_description
1 polymer ?
#
loop_
_entity_poly.entity_id
_entity_poly.type
_entity_poly.pdbx_seq_one_letter_code
_entity_poly.pdbx_strand_id
1 'polypeptide(L)'
;MQTQTHSEASKDQQLDEELADTLTAISVVSKRLAQKIKALSAKEQEKRKEEPQMSKMSELSQVISELKDCGKTLINIADSLTEIFSSTDTETGDVMETPSAPLEDPKPALSFLDVRKKFADMSRAGHTEALKELLKKYGADKLSSIDPSQYAALLADAEAIQ
;
A
#
# COMPACT_ATOMS: atom_id res chain seq x y z
N MET A 1 -4.23 -33.13 16.90
CA MET A 1 -4.69 -31.87 16.25
C MET A 1 -3.58 -31.38 15.30
N GLN A 2 -3.32 -32.08 14.18
CA GLN A 2 -2.16 -31.78 13.30
C GLN A 2 -2.55 -31.52 11.83
N THR A 3 -3.82 -31.23 11.54
CA THR A 3 -4.31 -31.15 10.15
C THR A 3 -4.52 -29.72 9.62
N GLN A 4 -4.20 -28.67 10.38
CA GLN A 4 -4.49 -27.28 9.97
C GLN A 4 -3.28 -26.53 9.38
N THR A 5 -2.05 -26.90 9.76
CA THR A 5 -0.83 -26.17 9.36
C THR A 5 -0.42 -26.37 7.89
N HIS A 6 -0.82 -27.48 7.27
CA HIS A 6 -0.43 -27.78 5.89
C HIS A 6 -1.26 -27.03 4.84
N SER A 7 -2.46 -26.56 5.21
CA SER A 7 -3.36 -25.83 4.30
C SER A 7 -3.05 -24.34 4.20
N GLU A 8 -2.47 -23.74 5.24
CA GLU A 8 -2.13 -22.31 5.24
C GLU A 8 -0.81 -22.07 4.50
N ALA A 9 0.20 -22.92 4.70
CA ALA A 9 1.47 -22.86 3.98
C ALA A 9 1.31 -23.03 2.46
N SER A 10 0.40 -23.89 2.00
CA SER A 10 0.10 -24.04 0.57
C SER A 10 -0.64 -22.85 -0.04
N LYS A 11 -1.42 -22.09 0.75
CA LYS A 11 -2.10 -20.89 0.25
C LYS A 11 -1.16 -19.70 0.14
N ASP A 12 -0.27 -19.51 1.11
CA ASP A 12 0.75 -18.46 1.08
C ASP A 12 1.68 -18.64 -0.13
N GLN A 13 2.14 -19.88 -0.37
CA GLN A 13 2.98 -20.19 -1.53
C GLN A 13 2.27 -19.98 -2.88
N GLN A 14 0.96 -20.26 -2.95
CA GLN A 14 0.16 -20.03 -4.16
C GLN A 14 -0.04 -18.53 -4.43
N LEU A 15 -0.22 -17.72 -3.38
CA LEU A 15 -0.35 -16.27 -3.50
C LEU A 15 0.96 -15.61 -3.95
N ASP A 16 2.10 -16.07 -3.43
CA ASP A 16 3.42 -15.62 -3.88
C ASP A 16 3.64 -15.91 -5.38
N GLU A 17 3.19 -17.07 -5.86
CA GLU A 17 3.28 -17.47 -7.26
C GLU A 17 2.35 -16.62 -8.16
N GLU A 18 1.10 -16.41 -7.76
CA GLU A 18 0.16 -15.53 -8.48
C GLU A 18 0.63 -14.06 -8.50
N LEU A 19 1.24 -13.58 -7.42
CA LEU A 19 1.83 -12.25 -7.36
C LEU A 19 3.03 -12.13 -8.31
N ALA A 20 3.91 -13.13 -8.34
CA ALA A 20 5.05 -13.16 -9.25
C ALA A 20 4.62 -13.17 -10.73
N ASP A 21 3.58 -13.93 -11.06
CA ASP A 21 2.99 -13.98 -12.41
C ASP A 21 2.37 -12.62 -12.80
N THR A 22 1.65 -11.99 -11.88
CA THR A 22 1.04 -10.67 -12.10
C THR A 22 2.10 -9.60 -12.36
N LEU A 23 3.16 -9.56 -11.54
CA LEU A 23 4.27 -8.62 -11.73
C LEU A 23 5.00 -8.87 -13.06
N THR A 24 5.14 -10.13 -13.46
CA THR A 24 5.73 -10.50 -14.75
C THR A 24 4.88 -10.00 -15.92
N ALA A 25 3.56 -10.17 -15.86
CA ALA A 25 2.64 -9.67 -16.88
C ALA A 25 2.72 -8.15 -17.02
N ILE A 26 2.74 -7.41 -15.91
CA ILE A 26 2.89 -5.95 -15.89
C ILE A 26 4.23 -5.53 -16.52
N SER A 27 5.32 -6.23 -16.20
CA SER A 27 6.65 -5.97 -16.78
C SER A 27 6.66 -6.15 -18.30
N VAL A 28 6.04 -7.21 -18.81
CA VAL A 28 5.96 -7.51 -20.25
C VAL A 28 5.14 -6.45 -20.99
N VAL A 29 4.00 -6.04 -20.42
CA VAL A 29 3.16 -4.97 -21.00
C VAL A 29 3.93 -3.64 -21.03
N SER A 30 4.62 -3.31 -19.94
CA SER A 30 5.45 -2.09 -19.85
C SER A 30 6.55 -2.08 -20.92
N LYS A 31 7.25 -3.20 -21.13
CA LYS A 31 8.26 -3.34 -22.19
C LYS A 31 7.67 -3.18 -23.59
N ARG A 32 6.53 -3.83 -23.86
CA ARG A 32 5.86 -3.75 -25.17
C ARG A 32 5.38 -2.32 -25.47
N LEU A 33 4.88 -1.60 -24.46
CA LEU A 33 4.51 -0.20 -24.58
C LEU A 33 5.73 0.68 -24.91
N ALA A 34 6.83 0.53 -24.16
CA ALA A 34 8.07 1.25 -24.42
C ALA A 34 8.62 0.99 -25.84
N GLN A 35 8.57 -0.26 -26.29
CA GLN A 35 8.96 -0.62 -27.66
C GLN A 35 8.05 0.03 -28.71
N LYS A 36 6.73 0.08 -28.47
CA LYS A 36 5.78 0.69 -29.41
C LYS A 36 5.96 2.20 -29.49
N ILE A 37 6.24 2.88 -28.37
CA ILE A 37 6.58 4.31 -28.34
C ILE A 37 7.87 4.55 -29.16
N LYS A 38 8.92 3.73 -28.96
CA LYS A 38 10.17 3.85 -29.71
C LYS A 38 10.00 3.55 -31.20
N ALA A 39 9.12 2.61 -31.56
CA ALA A 39 8.81 2.30 -32.95
C ALA A 39 8.00 3.42 -33.64
N LEU A 40 7.09 4.07 -32.90
CA LEU A 40 6.37 5.24 -33.39
C LEU A 40 7.33 6.41 -33.63
N SER A 41 8.26 6.67 -32.70
CA SER A 41 9.26 7.73 -32.87
C SER A 41 10.26 7.45 -34.01
N ALA A 42 10.64 6.19 -34.23
CA ALA A 42 11.46 5.80 -35.39
C ALA A 42 10.69 5.98 -36.72
N LYS A 43 9.40 5.61 -36.75
CA LYS A 43 8.52 5.81 -37.92
C LYS A 43 8.24 7.29 -38.20
N GLU A 44 8.29 8.16 -37.19
CA GLU A 44 8.18 9.62 -37.37
C GLU A 44 9.33 10.24 -38.17
N GLN A 45 10.54 9.65 -38.12
CA GLN A 45 11.68 10.14 -38.91
C GLN A 45 11.60 9.74 -40.38
N GLU A 46 11.01 8.57 -40.69
CA GLU A 46 10.85 8.08 -42.05
C GLU A 46 9.65 8.72 -42.78
N LYS A 47 8.58 9.04 -42.06
CA LYS A 47 7.34 9.65 -42.60
C LYS A 47 7.38 11.18 -42.76
N ARG A 48 8.54 11.84 -42.59
CA ARG A 48 8.71 13.29 -42.86
C ARG A 48 8.73 13.66 -44.34
N LYS A 49 8.55 12.70 -45.25
CA LYS A 49 8.46 12.98 -46.70
C LYS A 49 7.04 13.23 -47.24
N GLU A 50 5.95 12.85 -46.54
CA GLU A 50 4.57 13.01 -47.09
C GLU A 50 3.49 13.30 -46.00
N GLU A 51 2.94 14.54 -46.03
CA GLU A 51 1.68 15.13 -45.47
C GLU A 51 1.14 14.81 -44.03
N PRO A 52 0.04 15.46 -43.57
CA PRO A 52 0.04 16.65 -42.70
C PRO A 52 -0.18 16.33 -41.21
N GLN A 53 0.19 17.29 -40.37
CA GLN A 53 0.44 17.19 -38.92
C GLN A 53 -0.77 16.85 -38.02
N MET A 54 -2.02 16.93 -38.50
CA MET A 54 -3.23 16.91 -37.65
C MET A 54 -3.71 15.51 -37.22
N SER A 55 -3.48 14.47 -38.03
CA SER A 55 -3.91 13.10 -37.70
C SER A 55 -3.12 12.51 -36.52
N LYS A 56 -1.87 12.96 -36.32
CA LYS A 56 -0.93 12.39 -35.35
C LYS A 56 -1.21 12.83 -33.92
N MET A 57 -1.67 14.06 -33.73
CA MET A 57 -2.09 14.56 -32.41
C MET A 57 -3.37 13.85 -31.93
N SER A 58 -4.25 13.49 -32.85
CA SER A 58 -5.45 12.70 -32.53
C SER A 58 -5.08 11.30 -32.05
N GLU A 59 -4.18 10.60 -32.74
CA GLU A 59 -3.70 9.27 -32.33
C GLU A 59 -2.96 9.29 -30.98
N LEU A 60 -2.10 10.29 -30.74
CA LEU A 60 -1.42 10.45 -29.45
C LEU A 60 -2.41 10.74 -28.33
N SER A 61 -3.41 11.58 -28.56
CA SER A 61 -4.45 11.88 -27.57
C SER A 61 -5.27 10.64 -27.22
N GLN A 62 -5.55 9.79 -28.22
CA GLN A 62 -6.24 8.53 -28.01
C GLN A 62 -5.40 7.57 -27.14
N VAL A 63 -4.10 7.41 -27.45
CA VAL A 63 -3.19 6.56 -26.64
C VAL A 63 -3.05 7.08 -25.21
N ILE A 64 -3.00 8.41 -25.02
CA ILE A 64 -2.97 9.02 -23.69
C ILE A 64 -4.28 8.76 -22.93
N SER A 65 -5.43 8.82 -23.60
CA SER A 65 -6.73 8.49 -22.99
C SER A 65 -6.78 7.02 -22.57
N GLU A 66 -6.40 6.11 -23.46
CA GLU A 66 -6.34 4.67 -23.15
C GLU A 66 -5.38 4.36 -22.00
N LEU A 67 -4.23 5.06 -21.94
CA LEU A 67 -3.29 4.96 -20.83
C LEU A 67 -3.91 5.45 -19.52
N LYS A 68 -4.66 6.56 -19.55
CA LYS A 68 -5.36 7.10 -18.39
C LYS A 68 -6.46 6.16 -17.91
N ASP A 69 -7.23 5.56 -18.80
CA ASP A 69 -8.28 4.61 -18.44
C ASP A 69 -7.71 3.26 -17.95
N CYS A 70 -6.57 2.83 -18.50
CA CYS A 70 -5.80 1.72 -17.93
C CYS A 70 -5.35 2.04 -16.49
N GLY A 71 -4.80 3.23 -16.25
CA GLY A 71 -4.43 3.69 -14.90
C GLY A 71 -5.59 3.69 -13.90
N LYS A 72 -6.76 4.20 -14.31
CA LYS A 72 -7.99 4.12 -13.49
C LYS A 72 -8.41 2.69 -13.21
N THR A 73 -8.31 1.80 -14.19
CA THR A 73 -8.64 0.38 -14.01
C THR A 73 -7.72 -0.27 -12.97
N LEU A 74 -6.43 0.05 -13.01
CA LEU A 74 -5.48 -0.43 -12.00
C LEU A 74 -5.79 0.12 -10.60
N ILE A 75 -6.17 1.40 -10.48
CA ILE A 75 -6.60 2.00 -9.20
C ILE A 75 -7.82 1.26 -8.68
N ASN A 76 -8.86 1.06 -9.50
CA ASN A 76 -10.08 0.36 -9.08
C ASN A 76 -9.80 -1.08 -8.62
N ILE A 77 -8.88 -1.79 -9.29
CA ILE A 77 -8.45 -3.13 -8.86
C ILE A 77 -7.75 -3.04 -7.51
N ALA A 78 -6.84 -2.08 -7.33
CA ALA A 78 -6.16 -1.89 -6.05
C ALA A 78 -7.15 -1.58 -4.92
N ASP A 79 -8.13 -0.69 -5.16
CA ASP A 79 -9.20 -0.37 -4.20
C ASP A 79 -10.05 -1.60 -3.87
N SER A 80 -10.40 -2.41 -4.88
CA SER A 80 -11.15 -3.66 -4.67
C SER A 80 -10.34 -4.66 -3.84
N LEU A 81 -9.04 -4.77 -4.08
CA LEU A 81 -8.15 -5.61 -3.28
C LEU A 81 -8.07 -5.07 -1.84
N THR A 82 -7.90 -3.75 -1.68
CA THR A 82 -7.96 -3.10 -0.36
C THR A 82 -9.26 -3.43 0.35
N GLU A 83 -10.42 -3.32 -0.30
CA GLU A 83 -11.72 -3.67 0.30
C GLU A 83 -11.78 -5.15 0.72
N ILE A 84 -11.30 -6.06 -0.12
CA ILE A 84 -11.24 -7.50 0.18
C ILE A 84 -10.34 -7.79 1.39
N PHE A 85 -9.16 -7.16 1.47
CA PHE A 85 -8.22 -7.35 2.57
C PHE A 85 -8.61 -6.58 3.83
N SER A 86 -9.29 -5.44 3.71
CA SER A 86 -9.86 -4.67 4.81
C SER A 86 -11.12 -5.30 5.39
N SER A 87 -11.82 -6.16 4.63
CA SER A 87 -12.98 -6.91 5.14
C SER A 87 -12.62 -7.98 6.19
N THR A 88 -11.33 -8.20 6.49
CA THR A 88 -10.88 -9.07 7.60
C THR A 88 -10.59 -8.30 8.89
N ASP A 89 -10.70 -6.97 8.89
CA ASP A 89 -10.57 -6.13 10.08
C ASP A 89 -11.54 -4.96 9.91
N THR A 90 -12.77 -5.14 10.42
CA THR A 90 -13.65 -4.01 10.70
C THR A 90 -12.84 -2.98 11.48
N GLU A 91 -12.59 -1.78 10.92
CA GLU A 91 -13.12 -0.47 11.33
C GLU A 91 -12.86 0.61 10.24
N THR A 92 -13.94 1.30 9.86
CA THR A 92 -14.11 2.45 8.94
C THR A 92 -13.23 3.67 9.28
N GLY A 93 -12.57 4.36 8.33
CA GLY A 93 -13.07 5.40 7.41
C GLY A 93 -11.93 6.45 7.23
N ASP A 94 -11.75 7.25 6.18
CA ASP A 94 -12.60 7.78 5.12
C ASP A 94 -11.69 8.20 3.94
N VAL A 95 -12.28 8.21 2.75
CA VAL A 95 -11.69 8.58 1.46
C VAL A 95 -11.60 10.10 1.36
N MET A 96 -10.58 10.65 0.67
CA MET A 96 -10.75 11.57 -0.49
C MET A 96 -9.62 12.62 -0.68
N GLU A 97 -9.06 12.54 -1.90
CA GLU A 97 -8.47 13.57 -2.77
C GLU A 97 -7.24 14.43 -2.40
N THR A 98 -6.32 14.46 -3.36
CA THR A 98 -5.40 15.57 -3.65
C THR A 98 -6.10 16.53 -4.64
N PRO A 99 -5.68 17.80 -4.86
CA PRO A 99 -4.57 18.55 -4.26
C PRO A 99 -4.96 19.98 -3.77
N SER A 100 -4.10 20.60 -2.95
CA SER A 100 -3.81 22.05 -2.87
C SER A 100 -3.93 22.68 -1.48
N ALA A 101 -2.82 23.32 -1.13
CA ALA A 101 -2.59 24.41 -0.19
C ALA A 101 -2.70 24.15 1.33
N PRO A 102 -1.77 24.72 2.12
CA PRO A 102 -1.40 24.22 3.43
C PRO A 102 -2.04 25.04 4.53
N LEU A 103 -2.99 24.47 5.28
CA LEU A 103 -3.42 25.06 6.56
C LEU A 103 -3.84 23.98 7.58
N GLU A 104 -3.05 23.97 8.65
CA GLU A 104 -3.41 23.71 10.05
C GLU A 104 -3.57 22.25 10.52
N ASP A 105 -2.47 21.75 11.10
CA ASP A 105 -2.36 20.64 12.06
C ASP A 105 -3.60 20.42 12.94
N PRO A 106 -4.19 19.21 12.92
CA PRO A 106 -4.49 18.51 14.15
C PRO A 106 -3.22 17.78 14.59
N LYS A 107 -2.75 18.09 15.81
CA LYS A 107 -1.64 17.43 16.52
C LYS A 107 -1.48 15.96 16.12
N PRO A 108 -0.24 15.45 15.94
CA PRO A 108 -0.01 14.07 15.54
C PRO A 108 -0.65 13.15 16.56
N ALA A 109 -1.82 12.60 16.24
CA ALA A 109 -2.37 11.48 16.95
C ALA A 109 -1.36 10.36 16.72
N LEU A 110 -0.65 9.97 17.78
CA LEU A 110 0.31 8.88 17.72
C LEU A 110 -0.40 7.67 17.10
N SER A 111 0.05 7.26 15.92
CA SER A 111 -0.58 6.15 15.20
C SER A 111 -0.36 4.88 16.01
N PHE A 112 -1.40 4.07 16.17
CA PHE A 112 -1.33 2.74 16.81
C PHE A 112 -0.19 1.90 16.23
N LEU A 113 0.11 2.08 14.93
CA LEU A 113 1.20 1.43 14.24
C LEU A 113 2.58 1.78 14.82
N ASP A 114 2.82 3.05 15.15
CA ASP A 114 4.08 3.51 15.72
C ASP A 114 4.27 2.99 17.15
N VAL A 115 3.20 2.99 17.94
CA VAL A 115 3.20 2.45 19.31
C VAL A 115 3.49 0.94 19.28
N ARG A 116 2.85 0.20 18.37
CA ARG A 116 3.07 -1.24 18.19
C ARG A 116 4.49 -1.54 17.76
N LYS A 117 5.07 -0.73 16.86
CA LYS A 117 6.45 -0.88 16.41
C LYS A 117 7.44 -0.71 17.56
N LYS A 118 7.29 0.37 18.35
CA LYS A 118 8.11 0.63 19.54
C LYS A 118 7.99 -0.49 20.59
N PHE A 119 6.78 -0.97 20.87
CA PHE A 119 6.55 -2.11 21.76
C PHE A 119 7.21 -3.40 21.24
N ALA A 120 7.19 -3.63 19.92
CA ALA A 120 7.83 -4.80 19.31
C ALA A 120 9.37 -4.73 19.41
N ASP A 121 9.96 -3.55 19.18
CA ASP A 121 11.40 -3.35 19.32
C ASP A 121 11.86 -3.54 20.79
N MET A 122 11.12 -3.01 21.76
CA MET A 122 11.41 -3.24 23.18
C MET A 122 11.21 -4.69 23.61
N SER A 123 10.21 -5.40 23.07
CA SER A 123 10.01 -6.82 23.32
C SER A 123 11.20 -7.64 22.82
N ARG A 124 11.75 -7.31 21.64
CA ARG A 124 12.97 -7.92 21.10
C ARG A 124 14.21 -7.61 21.93
N ALA A 125 14.27 -6.44 22.57
CA ALA A 125 15.32 -6.08 23.51
C ALA A 125 15.21 -6.82 24.87
N GLY A 126 14.15 -7.61 25.10
CA GLY A 126 14.00 -8.45 26.29
C GLY A 126 13.10 -7.87 27.37
N HIS A 127 12.55 -6.67 27.19
CA HIS A 127 11.70 -6.00 28.19
C HIS A 127 10.23 -6.46 28.18
N THR A 128 9.98 -7.70 27.73
CA THR A 128 8.62 -8.22 27.50
C THR A 128 7.80 -8.36 28.80
N GLU A 129 8.43 -8.68 29.93
CA GLU A 129 7.73 -8.78 31.22
C GLU A 129 7.33 -7.39 31.75
N ALA A 130 8.26 -6.43 31.71
CA ALA A 130 8.01 -5.06 32.12
C ALA A 130 6.93 -4.37 31.25
N LEU A 131 6.91 -4.65 29.95
CA LEU A 131 5.84 -4.21 29.04
C LEU A 131 4.47 -4.81 29.40
N LYS A 132 4.42 -6.09 29.81
CA LYS A 132 3.16 -6.73 30.25
C LYS A 132 2.65 -6.15 31.56
N GLU A 133 3.53 -5.86 32.51
CA GLU A 133 3.17 -5.16 33.74
C GLU A 133 2.68 -3.74 33.45
N LEU A 134 3.33 -3.07 32.49
CA LEU A 134 2.91 -1.74 32.05
C LEU A 134 1.52 -1.78 31.42
N LEU A 135 1.22 -2.70 30.51
CA LEU A 135 -0.13 -2.84 29.93
C LEU A 135 -1.18 -3.08 31.02
N LYS A 136 -0.88 -3.93 32.01
CA LYS A 136 -1.78 -4.20 33.15
C LYS A 136 -2.02 -2.97 34.03
N LYS A 137 -1.02 -2.11 34.22
CA LYS A 137 -1.17 -0.82 34.92
C LYS A 137 -2.18 0.09 34.21
N TYR A 138 -2.27 -0.02 32.89
CA TYR A 138 -3.26 0.68 32.06
C TYR A 138 -4.58 -0.11 31.91
N GLY A 139 -4.73 -1.24 32.60
CA GLY A 139 -5.98 -2.02 32.64
C GLY A 139 -6.18 -2.98 31.46
N ALA A 140 -5.13 -3.25 30.69
CA ALA A 140 -5.20 -4.07 29.49
C ALA A 140 -4.13 -5.17 29.46
N ASP A 141 -4.43 -6.30 28.81
CA ASP A 141 -3.44 -7.36 28.56
C ASP A 141 -2.72 -7.19 27.21
N LYS A 142 -3.24 -6.31 26.34
CA LYS A 142 -2.76 -6.08 24.97
C LYS A 142 -2.86 -4.62 24.59
N LEU A 143 -1.95 -4.17 23.71
CA LEU A 143 -1.92 -2.80 23.19
C LEU A 143 -3.22 -2.40 22.48
N SER A 144 -3.86 -3.36 21.79
CA SER A 144 -5.15 -3.18 21.10
C SER A 144 -6.32 -2.93 22.04
N SER A 145 -6.18 -3.21 23.33
CA SER A 145 -7.22 -3.00 24.35
C SER A 145 -6.99 -1.73 25.17
N ILE A 146 -6.01 -0.91 24.78
CA ILE A 146 -5.74 0.40 25.40
C ILE A 146 -6.34 1.49 24.52
N ASP A 147 -7.02 2.44 25.16
CA ASP A 147 -7.57 3.61 24.49
C ASP A 147 -6.48 4.44 23.78
N PRO A 148 -6.70 4.87 22.53
CA PRO A 148 -5.72 5.67 21.79
C PRO A 148 -5.29 6.96 22.51
N SER A 149 -6.16 7.51 23.36
CA SER A 149 -5.85 8.67 24.21
C SER A 149 -4.76 8.40 25.25
N GLN A 150 -4.52 7.13 25.60
CA GLN A 150 -3.51 6.72 26.57
C GLN A 150 -2.19 6.29 25.92
N TYR A 151 -2.12 6.14 24.60
CA TYR A 151 -0.90 5.71 23.89
C TYR A 151 0.29 6.63 24.12
N ALA A 152 0.08 7.94 24.23
CA ALA A 152 1.16 8.88 24.51
C ALA A 152 1.80 8.63 25.89
N ALA A 153 0.98 8.44 26.92
CA ALA A 153 1.46 8.16 28.27
C ALA A 153 2.09 6.76 28.37
N LEU A 154 1.46 5.77 27.72
CA LEU A 154 1.96 4.40 27.68
C LEU A 154 3.33 4.32 27.00
N LEU A 155 3.52 5.02 25.87
CA LEU A 155 4.78 5.02 25.16
C LEU A 155 5.89 5.71 25.96
N ALA A 156 5.57 6.80 26.65
CA ALA A 156 6.52 7.47 27.54
C ALA A 156 6.95 6.58 28.72
N ASP A 157 6.00 5.89 29.36
CA ASP A 157 6.31 4.91 30.41
C ASP A 157 7.10 3.71 29.85
N ALA A 158 6.82 3.27 28.62
CA ALA A 158 7.54 2.20 27.96
C ALA A 158 8.99 2.60 27.64
N GLU A 159 9.22 3.82 27.13
CA GLU A 159 10.57 4.32 26.88
C GLU A 159 11.38 4.50 28.19
N ALA A 160 10.75 4.61 29.36
CA ALA A 160 11.45 4.61 30.64
C ALA A 160 11.94 3.22 31.11
N ILE A 161 11.52 2.14 30.46
CA ILE A 161 11.87 0.74 30.78
C ILE A 161 13.16 0.28 30.09
N GLN A 162 13.64 1.04 29.08
CA GLN A 162 14.84 0.72 28.28
C GLN A 162 16.13 0.64 29.11
#